data_AF-A0A9D2XFY7-F1
#
_entry.id   AF-A0A9D2XFY7-F1
#
_cell.length_a   1.000
_cell.length_b   1.000
_cell.length_c   1.000
_cell.angle_alpha   90.00
_cell.angle_beta   90.00
_cell.angle_gamma   90.00
#
_symmetry.space_group_name_H-M   'P 1'
#
loop_
_entity.id
_entity.type
_entity.pdbx_description
1 polymer ?
#
loop_
_entity_poly.entity_id
_entity_poly.type
_entity_poly.pdbx_seq_one_letter_code
_entity_poly.pdbx_strand_id
1 'polypeptide(L)'
;MVCALRLMRFWQTVRRLRRGRQQLAHTVYSGDGELLTSTEAIVGRWKEYFEELLNPTNAHSEEEPELGGLGMDCPISGAEVAEVVKQLHSGGAPGADEVRPGYLKAMDVVGLSWLTRLYNIAWSSGAVPREWQTGVVVPIFKKGDLRVCSNYRGITLLSLPGKVYSKVLERRVRSIVESQIEEEQCGFRPGRGTVDQLYTLARVMEGAWEFAQPIHMCFVDLEKAYDHSELALMYNDSSVLENHHLAVGFKLLQEENCDIFQNLTKKQRQSLRKMVIDIVLATDMSKHMNLLADLKTMVETKKVTSSGVLLLDNYSDRIQVLQNMVHCADLSNPTKPLQLYRQWTDRIMEEFFSQGDRERERGMEISPMCDKHNASVEKNQVGFIDYIVHPLWETWADLVHPDAQDILDTLEDNREWYQSTIPQSPSPSLDEPQDGTRPPGGDKFQFELTLEEDGESDTEKDSGSQPEEEEEEEEEEENSCTDSKTLCTQDSESTEIPLDEQVGEDDDDEEEEVIEVGETPCSQPCVVEEDVVEEGEEEEETCPDT
;
A
#
# COMPACT_ATOMS: atom_id res chain seq x y z
N MET A 1 3.37 -5.03 34.24
CA MET A 1 4.16 -3.84 33.80
C MET A 1 5.65 -4.11 33.52
N VAL A 2 6.42 -4.79 34.38
CA VAL A 2 7.91 -4.82 34.34
C VAL A 2 8.52 -5.20 32.96
N CYS A 3 7.96 -6.19 32.25
CA CYS A 3 8.50 -6.62 30.95
C CYS A 3 8.45 -5.53 29.87
N ALA A 4 7.38 -4.72 29.81
CA ALA A 4 7.27 -3.63 28.84
C ALA A 4 8.34 -2.54 29.08
N LEU A 5 8.63 -2.22 30.35
CA LEU A 5 9.70 -1.29 30.72
C LEU A 5 11.09 -1.83 30.35
N ARG A 6 11.32 -3.15 30.50
CA ARG A 6 12.56 -3.80 30.02
C ARG A 6 12.69 -3.74 28.50
N LEU A 7 11.63 -4.08 27.75
CA LEU A 7 11.63 -4.00 26.28
C LEU A 7 11.87 -2.57 25.78
N MET A 8 11.23 -1.57 26.38
CA MET A 8 11.40 -0.17 25.98
C MET A 8 12.83 0.33 26.26
N ARG A 9 13.42 -0.03 27.42
CA ARG A 9 14.84 0.29 27.72
C ARG A 9 15.80 -0.43 26.77
N PHE A 10 15.52 -1.69 26.41
CA PHE A 10 16.30 -2.45 25.42
C PHE A 10 16.27 -1.74 24.06
N TRP A 11 15.09 -1.46 23.50
CA TRP A 11 14.96 -0.77 22.21
C TRP A 11 15.49 0.67 22.21
N GLN A 12 15.39 1.40 23.32
CA GLN A 12 16.06 2.70 23.48
C GLN A 12 17.59 2.54 23.43
N THR A 13 18.14 1.51 24.07
CA THR A 13 19.58 1.22 24.08
C THR A 13 20.05 0.79 22.68
N VAL A 14 19.32 -0.11 22.00
CA VAL A 14 19.58 -0.51 20.61
C VAL A 14 19.53 0.70 19.67
N ARG A 15 18.53 1.59 19.80
CA ARG A 15 18.47 2.85 19.02
C ARG A 15 19.62 3.81 19.35
N ARG A 16 20.14 3.80 20.59
CA ARG A 16 21.29 4.63 21.00
C ARG A 16 22.62 4.06 20.49
N LEU A 17 22.76 2.74 20.38
CA LEU A 17 23.93 2.05 19.83
C LEU A 17 23.93 2.06 18.29
N ARG A 18 22.76 1.91 17.64
CA ARG A 18 22.60 2.07 16.18
C ARG A 18 22.78 3.52 15.68
N ARG A 19 22.92 4.52 16.58
CA ARG A 19 23.32 5.88 16.22
C ARG A 19 24.82 5.97 15.93
N GLY A 20 25.22 5.40 14.79
CA GLY A 20 26.31 5.99 14.02
C GLY A 20 26.02 7.46 13.69
N ARG A 21 27.02 8.22 13.24
CA ARG A 21 26.78 9.60 12.78
C ARG A 21 25.74 9.57 11.65
N GLN A 22 24.58 10.19 11.86
CA GLN A 22 23.63 10.43 10.78
C GLN A 22 24.31 11.39 9.79
N GLN A 23 24.83 10.83 8.70
CA GLN A 23 25.16 11.62 7.52
C GLN A 23 23.82 12.13 6.98
N LEU A 24 23.61 13.44 7.08
CA LEU A 24 22.78 14.12 6.09
C LEU A 24 23.41 13.82 4.73
N ALA A 25 22.59 13.40 3.76
CA ALA A 25 23.08 13.23 2.41
C ALA A 25 23.53 14.61 1.91
N HIS A 26 24.84 14.79 1.74
CA HIS A 26 25.41 16.02 1.18
C HIS A 26 25.19 16.11 -0.34
N THR A 27 24.47 15.14 -0.91
CA THR A 27 24.05 15.07 -2.31
C THR A 27 22.64 14.45 -2.39
N VAL A 28 21.84 14.88 -3.36
CA VAL A 28 20.44 14.45 -3.60
C VAL A 28 20.19 14.42 -5.11
N TYR A 29 19.36 13.53 -5.62
CA TYR A 29 19.00 13.48 -7.04
C TYR A 29 17.90 14.50 -7.41
N SER A 30 18.01 15.17 -8.57
CA SER A 30 16.94 16.00 -9.16
C SER A 30 15.73 15.16 -9.57
N GLY A 31 14.68 15.77 -10.13
CA GLY A 31 13.61 15.01 -10.81
C GLY A 31 14.17 14.18 -11.97
N ASP A 32 15.05 14.79 -12.77
CA ASP A 32 15.72 14.23 -13.95
C ASP A 32 16.88 13.26 -13.63
N GLY A 33 17.10 12.94 -12.35
CA GLY A 33 18.15 12.01 -11.90
C GLY A 33 19.57 12.58 -11.84
N GLU A 34 19.78 13.90 -12.01
CA GLU A 34 21.11 14.51 -11.84
C GLU A 34 21.51 14.58 -10.36
N LEU A 35 22.79 14.33 -10.04
CA LEU A 35 23.28 14.37 -8.66
C LEU A 35 23.60 15.80 -8.20
N LEU A 36 22.65 16.43 -7.52
CA LEU A 36 22.80 17.75 -6.90
C LEU A 36 23.77 17.68 -5.72
N THR A 37 24.68 18.66 -5.61
CA THR A 37 25.75 18.69 -4.59
C THR A 37 25.87 20.03 -3.83
N SER A 38 25.18 21.08 -4.30
CA SER A 38 25.17 22.38 -3.63
C SER A 38 24.01 22.48 -2.64
N THR A 39 24.23 23.13 -1.50
CA THR A 39 23.21 23.26 -0.44
C THR A 39 21.93 23.95 -0.95
N GLU A 40 22.07 24.93 -1.84
CA GLU A 40 20.94 25.66 -2.43
C GLU A 40 20.11 24.78 -3.36
N ALA A 41 20.73 24.01 -4.26
CA ALA A 41 20.01 23.08 -5.14
C ALA A 41 19.36 21.93 -4.34
N ILE A 42 20.04 21.42 -3.32
CA ILE A 42 19.49 20.36 -2.44
C ILE A 42 18.26 20.89 -1.68
N VAL A 43 18.30 22.11 -1.13
CA VAL A 43 17.12 22.74 -0.50
C VAL A 43 16.02 23.04 -1.51
N GLY A 44 16.37 23.44 -2.74
CA GLY A 44 15.45 23.59 -3.86
C GLY A 44 14.70 22.30 -4.17
N ARG A 45 15.41 21.18 -4.37
CA ARG A 45 14.81 19.86 -4.64
C ARG A 45 13.95 19.35 -3.49
N TRP A 46 14.35 19.59 -2.23
CA TRP A 46 13.49 19.29 -1.08
C TRP A 46 12.22 20.14 -1.02
N LYS A 47 12.29 21.42 -1.43
CA LYS A 47 11.13 22.30 -1.51
C LYS A 47 10.18 21.84 -2.60
N GLU A 48 10.68 21.64 -3.81
CA GLU A 48 9.96 21.10 -4.97
C GLU A 48 9.22 19.80 -4.63
N TYR A 49 9.93 18.77 -4.18
CA TYR A 49 9.34 17.48 -3.79
C TYR A 49 8.23 17.59 -2.74
N PHE A 50 8.36 18.48 -1.75
CA PHE A 50 7.30 18.69 -0.75
C PHE A 50 6.21 19.67 -1.19
N GLU A 51 6.43 20.51 -2.20
CA GLU A 51 5.38 21.31 -2.81
C GLU A 51 4.51 20.43 -3.70
N GLU A 52 5.11 19.57 -4.54
CA GLU A 52 4.47 18.50 -5.31
C GLU A 52 3.62 17.59 -4.41
N LEU A 53 4.23 16.99 -3.38
CA LEU A 53 3.59 16.00 -2.51
C LEU A 53 2.47 16.56 -1.62
N LEU A 54 2.46 17.87 -1.31
CA LEU A 54 1.54 18.47 -0.35
C LEU A 54 0.53 19.46 -0.97
N ASN A 55 0.70 19.85 -2.23
CA ASN A 55 -0.17 20.82 -2.91
C ASN A 55 -0.52 20.35 -4.34
N PRO A 56 -1.09 19.14 -4.53
CA PRO A 56 -1.47 18.66 -5.85
C PRO A 56 -2.46 19.62 -6.51
N THR A 57 -2.22 19.94 -7.79
CA THR A 57 -2.97 20.97 -8.54
C THR A 57 -4.45 20.63 -8.75
N ASN A 58 -4.84 19.38 -8.53
CA ASN A 58 -6.17 18.83 -8.79
C ASN A 58 -7.06 18.78 -7.54
N ALA A 59 -7.00 19.82 -6.69
CA ALA A 59 -7.99 20.01 -5.64
C ALA A 59 -9.36 20.30 -6.28
N HIS A 60 -10.18 19.26 -6.44
CA HIS A 60 -11.58 19.40 -6.83
C HIS A 60 -12.30 20.30 -5.82
N SER A 61 -13.17 21.19 -6.32
CA SER A 61 -14.10 21.91 -5.47
C SER A 61 -15.19 20.95 -5.02
N GLU A 62 -14.99 20.29 -3.88
CA GLU A 62 -16.04 19.56 -3.18
C GLU A 62 -17.21 20.52 -2.92
N GLU A 63 -18.43 20.12 -3.30
CA GLU A 63 -19.63 20.84 -2.89
C GLU A 63 -19.80 20.63 -1.38
N GLU A 64 -19.70 21.70 -0.57
CA GLU A 64 -19.90 21.59 0.88
C GLU A 64 -21.27 20.96 1.16
N PRO A 65 -21.35 19.78 1.81
CA PRO A 65 -22.64 19.20 2.15
C PRO A 65 -23.34 20.12 3.16
N GLU A 66 -24.61 20.47 2.91
CA GLU A 66 -25.41 21.29 3.82
C GLU A 66 -25.64 20.57 5.16
N LEU A 67 -24.67 20.68 6.06
CA LEU A 67 -24.71 20.07 7.38
C LEU A 67 -25.72 20.82 8.26
N GLY A 68 -26.97 20.37 8.21
CA GLY A 68 -28.10 20.97 8.92
C GLY A 68 -27.74 21.31 10.37
N GLY A 69 -27.93 22.58 10.75
CA GLY A 69 -27.18 23.22 11.84
C GLY A 69 -27.21 22.53 13.21
N LEU A 70 -26.23 21.66 13.47
CA LEU A 70 -26.02 20.97 14.75
C LEU A 70 -25.39 21.86 15.84
N GLY A 71 -26.05 22.98 16.16
CA GLY A 71 -25.90 23.71 17.43
C GLY A 71 -24.50 24.23 17.80
N MET A 72 -23.58 24.36 16.83
CA MET A 72 -22.15 24.51 17.12
C MET A 72 -21.68 25.94 17.41
N ASP A 73 -22.57 26.94 17.34
CA ASP A 73 -22.30 28.39 17.50
C ASP A 73 -21.76 28.82 18.89
N CYS A 74 -21.60 27.90 19.82
CA CYS A 74 -21.15 28.22 21.18
C CYS A 74 -19.68 28.70 21.18
N PRO A 75 -19.32 29.73 21.99
CA PRO A 75 -17.94 30.17 22.12
C PRO A 75 -17.03 29.08 22.68
N ILE A 76 -15.73 29.16 22.42
CA ILE A 76 -14.72 28.25 22.97
C ILE A 76 -14.52 28.57 24.45
N SER A 77 -14.78 27.59 25.32
CA SER A 77 -14.64 27.74 26.76
C SER A 77 -13.19 27.61 27.22
N GLY A 78 -12.86 28.24 28.35
CA GLY A 78 -11.53 28.11 28.95
C GLY A 78 -11.23 26.68 29.45
N ALA A 79 -12.27 25.87 29.70
CA ALA A 79 -12.13 24.48 30.13
C ALA A 79 -11.65 23.58 28.98
N GLU A 80 -12.22 23.72 27.77
CA GLU A 80 -11.76 23.02 26.57
C GLU A 80 -10.27 23.30 26.30
N VAL A 81 -9.87 24.58 26.40
CA VAL A 81 -8.49 25.03 26.20
C VAL A 81 -7.54 24.47 27.26
N ALA A 82 -7.91 24.59 28.55
CA ALA A 82 -7.09 24.10 29.65
C ALA A 82 -6.84 22.59 29.57
N GLU A 83 -7.87 21.79 29.24
CA GLU A 83 -7.71 20.33 29.15
C GLU A 83 -6.87 19.91 27.93
N VAL A 84 -6.98 20.60 26.78
CA VAL A 84 -6.06 20.34 25.64
C VAL A 84 -4.63 20.72 26.00
N VAL A 85 -4.39 21.87 26.65
CA VAL A 85 -3.05 22.30 27.08
C VAL A 85 -2.43 21.31 28.10
N LYS A 86 -3.22 20.84 29.06
CA LYS A 86 -2.82 19.83 30.05
C LYS A 86 -2.39 18.51 29.40
N GLN A 87 -3.06 18.08 28.33
CA GLN A 87 -2.74 16.85 27.58
C GLN A 87 -1.55 16.96 26.62
N LEU A 88 -0.92 18.14 26.45
CA LEU A 88 0.25 18.29 25.57
C LEU A 88 1.44 17.41 26.00
N HIS A 89 2.13 16.80 25.04
CA HIS A 89 3.33 16.00 25.31
C HIS A 89 4.54 16.92 25.58
N SER A 90 5.12 16.82 26.79
CA SER A 90 6.16 17.75 27.26
C SER A 90 7.47 17.72 26.46
N GLY A 91 7.74 16.67 25.68
CA GLY A 91 8.97 16.45 24.93
C GLY A 91 8.98 16.91 23.46
N GLY A 92 8.00 17.71 23.03
CA GLY A 92 7.87 18.14 21.63
C GLY A 92 8.92 19.16 21.16
N ALA A 93 9.34 19.04 19.90
CA ALA A 93 10.01 20.12 19.18
C ALA A 93 8.99 21.22 18.82
N PRO A 94 9.36 22.52 18.89
CA PRO A 94 8.49 23.62 18.50
C PRO A 94 8.38 23.75 16.96
N GLY A 95 7.46 24.58 16.49
CA GLY A 95 7.41 25.03 15.10
C GLY A 95 8.30 26.25 14.86
N ALA A 96 8.04 26.98 13.77
CA ALA A 96 8.68 28.26 13.45
C ALA A 96 8.40 29.37 14.50
N ASP A 97 7.45 29.16 15.41
CA ASP A 97 7.09 30.05 16.52
C ASP A 97 7.99 29.88 17.77
N GLU A 98 8.87 28.88 17.79
CA GLU A 98 9.68 28.44 18.94
C GLU A 98 8.87 28.08 20.22
N VAL A 99 7.53 28.01 20.15
CA VAL A 99 6.67 27.80 21.32
C VAL A 99 6.73 26.34 21.78
N ARG A 100 7.28 26.12 22.98
CA ARG A 100 7.44 24.78 23.56
C ARG A 100 6.22 24.39 24.44
N PRO A 101 5.88 23.10 24.55
CA PRO A 101 4.79 22.61 25.40
C PRO A 101 4.87 23.06 26.87
N GLY A 102 6.08 23.19 27.40
CA GLY A 102 6.30 23.71 28.76
C GLY A 102 5.83 25.16 28.96
N TYR A 103 5.84 26.00 27.93
CA TYR A 103 5.40 27.40 28.03
C TYR A 103 3.87 27.50 28.13
N LEU A 104 3.14 26.70 27.34
CA LEU A 104 1.68 26.65 27.43
C LEU A 104 1.22 25.98 28.74
N LYS A 105 1.88 24.90 29.17
CA LYS A 105 1.59 24.25 30.46
C LYS A 105 1.93 25.09 31.70
N ALA A 106 2.80 26.09 31.57
CA ALA A 106 3.13 27.02 32.64
C ALA A 106 2.22 28.27 32.66
N MET A 107 1.22 28.37 31.77
CA MET A 107 0.23 29.44 31.83
C MET A 107 -0.67 29.28 33.05
N ASP A 108 -0.88 30.39 33.74
CA ASP A 108 -1.87 30.52 34.80
C ASP A 108 -3.28 30.75 34.22
N VAL A 109 -4.26 30.96 35.10
CA VAL A 109 -5.65 31.26 34.70
C VAL A 109 -5.72 32.52 33.82
N VAL A 110 -4.86 33.52 34.06
CA VAL A 110 -4.81 34.73 33.23
C VAL A 110 -4.27 34.42 31.83
N GLY A 111 -3.14 33.71 31.72
CA GLY A 111 -2.58 33.27 30.44
C GLY A 111 -3.54 32.41 29.62
N LEU A 112 -4.20 31.43 30.25
CA LEU A 112 -5.23 30.61 29.63
C LEU A 112 -6.45 31.44 29.18
N SER A 113 -6.83 32.49 29.92
CA SER A 113 -7.93 33.39 29.50
C SER A 113 -7.59 34.18 28.23
N TRP A 114 -6.33 34.63 28.07
CA TRP A 114 -5.87 35.30 26.85
C TRP A 114 -5.80 34.33 25.65
N LEU A 115 -5.33 33.10 25.87
CA LEU A 115 -5.29 32.07 24.84
C LEU A 115 -6.71 31.69 24.38
N THR A 116 -7.64 31.52 25.34
CA THR A 116 -9.07 31.28 25.07
C THR A 116 -9.70 32.44 24.30
N ARG A 117 -9.37 33.70 24.66
CA ARG A 117 -9.83 34.88 23.92
C ARG A 117 -9.33 34.89 22.48
N LEU A 118 -8.07 34.52 22.24
CA LEU A 118 -7.49 34.44 20.90
C LEU A 118 -8.19 33.37 20.04
N TYR A 119 -8.51 32.20 20.61
CA TYR A 119 -9.29 31.17 19.91
C TYR A 119 -10.73 31.57 19.63
N ASN A 120 -11.38 32.34 20.50
CA ASN A 120 -12.71 32.89 20.22
C ASN A 120 -12.69 33.95 19.10
N ILE A 121 -11.61 34.73 18.99
CA ILE A 121 -11.42 35.65 17.86
C ILE A 121 -11.25 34.85 16.57
N ALA A 122 -10.41 33.81 16.56
CA ALA A 122 -10.27 32.93 15.39
C ALA A 122 -11.58 32.25 14.98
N TRP A 123 -12.32 31.69 15.95
CA TRP A 123 -13.63 31.06 15.76
C TRP A 123 -14.66 32.03 15.15
N SER A 124 -14.84 33.21 15.76
CA SER A 124 -15.86 34.19 15.32
C SER A 124 -15.49 34.98 14.05
N SER A 125 -14.25 34.89 13.57
CA SER A 125 -13.80 35.55 12.33
C SER A 125 -13.55 34.59 11.16
N GLY A 126 -13.58 33.28 11.39
CA GLY A 126 -13.20 32.26 10.42
C GLY A 126 -11.72 32.27 10.03
N ALA A 127 -10.86 33.03 10.73
CA ALA A 127 -9.48 33.29 10.32
C ALA A 127 -8.48 33.03 11.44
N VAL A 128 -7.38 32.33 11.12
CA VAL A 128 -6.27 32.05 12.06
C VAL A 128 -5.03 32.90 11.73
N PRO A 129 -4.19 33.25 12.73
CA PRO A 129 -2.89 33.90 12.51
C PRO A 129 -2.04 33.18 11.45
N ARG A 130 -1.29 33.93 10.64
CA ARG A 130 -0.45 33.38 9.55
C ARG A 130 0.69 32.49 10.08
N GLU A 131 1.12 32.80 11.29
CA GLU A 131 2.09 32.05 12.08
C GLU A 131 1.60 30.61 12.36
N TRP A 132 0.28 30.38 12.44
CA TRP A 132 -0.29 29.03 12.63
C TRP A 132 -0.43 28.25 11.31
N GLN A 133 -0.52 28.97 10.19
CA GLN A 133 -0.55 28.41 8.84
C GLN A 133 0.86 28.02 8.35
N THR A 134 1.91 28.45 9.06
CA THR A 134 3.31 28.17 8.70
C THR A 134 3.82 26.92 9.42
N GLY A 135 4.42 25.99 8.66
CA GLY A 135 5.04 24.77 9.17
C GLY A 135 6.44 24.56 8.62
N VAL A 136 7.33 23.99 9.43
CA VAL A 136 8.68 23.59 8.97
C VAL A 136 8.69 22.09 8.66
N VAL A 137 8.83 21.71 7.39
CA VAL A 137 8.94 20.30 7.00
C VAL A 137 10.35 19.79 7.31
N VAL A 138 10.44 18.68 8.06
CA VAL A 138 11.70 17.99 8.36
C VAL A 138 11.68 16.61 7.70
N PRO A 139 12.49 16.35 6.67
CA PRO A 139 12.58 15.02 6.06
C PRO A 139 13.30 14.03 6.99
N ILE A 140 12.68 12.88 7.26
CA ILE A 140 13.24 11.78 8.06
C ILE A 140 13.31 10.51 7.20
N PHE A 141 14.52 10.01 6.98
CA PHE A 141 14.79 8.80 6.20
C PHE A 141 14.03 7.57 6.71
N LYS A 142 13.40 6.81 5.79
CA LYS A 142 12.57 5.61 6.04
C LYS A 142 13.36 4.32 5.72
N LYS A 143 13.64 4.07 4.44
CA LYS A 143 14.41 2.94 3.87
C LYS A 143 14.94 3.35 2.48
N GLY A 144 15.85 2.58 1.86
CA GLY A 144 16.32 2.81 0.48
C GLY A 144 17.59 3.66 0.35
N ASP A 145 17.74 4.38 -0.76
CA ASP A 145 18.86 5.30 -1.00
C ASP A 145 18.63 6.65 -0.30
N LEU A 146 19.64 7.12 0.43
CA LEU A 146 19.69 8.42 1.11
C LEU A 146 19.66 9.62 0.16
N ARG A 147 19.91 9.43 -1.14
CA ARG A 147 19.94 10.50 -2.16
C ARG A 147 18.60 10.75 -2.83
N VAL A 148 17.58 9.94 -2.57
CA VAL A 148 16.27 9.99 -3.24
C VAL A 148 15.21 10.52 -2.27
N CYS A 149 14.44 11.55 -2.66
CA CYS A 149 13.51 12.23 -1.76
C CYS A 149 12.33 11.37 -1.29
N SER A 150 11.81 10.47 -2.13
CA SER A 150 10.70 9.56 -1.79
C SER A 150 11.02 8.58 -0.65
N ASN A 151 12.31 8.32 -0.41
CA ASN A 151 12.80 7.51 0.71
C ASN A 151 12.72 8.22 2.08
N TYR A 152 12.21 9.44 2.15
CA TYR A 152 12.09 10.24 3.37
C TYR A 152 10.62 10.59 3.68
N ARG A 153 10.23 10.41 4.93
CA ARG A 153 8.95 10.89 5.47
C ARG A 153 9.11 12.35 5.90
N GLY A 154 8.36 13.25 5.28
CA GLY A 154 8.21 14.61 5.80
C GLY A 154 7.48 14.62 7.14
N ILE A 155 8.01 15.33 8.14
CA ILE A 155 7.30 15.64 9.39
C ILE A 155 7.21 17.16 9.55
N THR A 156 6.00 17.70 9.54
CA THR A 156 5.76 19.14 9.60
C THR A 156 5.65 19.65 11.04
N LEU A 157 6.58 20.51 11.43
CA LEU A 157 6.59 21.22 12.71
C LEU A 157 5.70 22.48 12.60
N LEU A 158 4.38 22.29 12.72
CA LEU A 158 3.40 23.39 12.82
C LEU A 158 3.50 24.09 14.20
N SER A 159 3.07 25.36 14.24
CA SER A 159 2.92 26.18 15.44
C SER A 159 2.14 25.49 16.56
N LEU A 160 2.58 25.66 17.81
CA LEU A 160 1.99 24.92 18.94
C LEU A 160 0.63 25.50 19.40
N PRO A 161 0.42 26.83 19.54
CA PRO A 161 -0.92 27.39 19.74
C PRO A 161 -1.89 27.01 18.61
N GLY A 162 -1.41 26.95 17.36
CA GLY A 162 -2.19 26.42 16.23
C GLY A 162 -2.65 24.97 16.46
N LYS A 163 -1.72 24.06 16.82
CA LYS A 163 -2.07 22.67 17.16
C LYS A 163 -3.07 22.55 18.31
N VAL A 164 -2.97 23.41 19.33
CA VAL A 164 -3.94 23.45 20.44
C VAL A 164 -5.32 23.90 19.95
N TYR A 165 -5.40 24.92 19.10
CA TYR A 165 -6.66 25.35 18.46
C TYR A 165 -7.28 24.22 17.64
N SER A 166 -6.51 23.61 16.73
CA SER A 166 -6.97 22.47 15.92
C SER A 166 -7.46 21.30 16.77
N LYS A 167 -6.83 21.03 17.92
CA LYS A 167 -7.24 19.96 18.85
C LYS A 167 -8.47 20.31 19.70
N VAL A 168 -8.80 21.59 19.88
CA VAL A 168 -10.12 22.02 20.40
C VAL A 168 -11.20 21.81 19.35
N LEU A 169 -10.95 22.21 18.10
CA LEU A 169 -11.90 22.01 17.00
C LEU A 169 -12.18 20.52 16.73
N GLU A 170 -11.13 19.69 16.68
CA GLU A 170 -11.26 18.24 16.47
C GLU A 170 -12.13 17.58 17.54
N ARG A 171 -12.06 18.01 18.81
CA ARG A 171 -12.95 17.49 19.87
C ARG A 171 -14.42 17.85 19.64
N ARG A 172 -14.70 19.07 19.13
CA ARG A 172 -16.06 19.50 18.79
C ARG A 172 -16.62 18.70 17.62
N VAL A 173 -15.86 18.63 16.51
CA VAL A 173 -16.24 17.84 15.32
C VAL A 173 -16.43 16.37 15.67
N ARG A 174 -15.53 15.77 16.48
CA ARG A 174 -15.65 14.38 16.94
C ARG A 174 -16.97 14.12 17.65
N SER A 175 -17.47 15.03 18.50
CA SER A 175 -18.73 14.81 19.22
C SER A 175 -19.96 14.67 18.32
N ILE A 176 -19.87 15.11 17.06
CA ILE A 176 -20.86 14.86 16.00
C ILE A 176 -20.50 13.57 15.25
N VAL A 177 -19.31 13.53 14.66
CA VAL A 177 -18.91 12.50 13.69
C VAL A 177 -18.71 11.11 14.31
N GLU A 178 -18.39 11.01 15.61
CA GLU A 178 -18.22 9.71 16.31
C GLU A 178 -19.51 8.86 16.32
N SER A 179 -20.69 9.48 16.12
CA SER A 179 -21.99 8.81 15.92
C SER A 179 -22.27 8.33 14.49
N GLN A 180 -21.41 8.72 13.54
CA GLN A 180 -21.52 8.43 12.10
C GLN A 180 -20.36 7.54 11.60
N ILE A 181 -19.39 7.22 12.47
CA ILE A 181 -18.27 6.32 12.17
C ILE A 181 -18.68 4.89 12.54
N GLU A 182 -18.76 4.03 11.52
CA GLU A 182 -19.06 2.60 11.61
C GLU A 182 -18.24 1.86 12.69
N GLU A 183 -18.83 0.83 13.30
CA GLU A 183 -18.27 0.08 14.44
C GLU A 183 -16.88 -0.52 14.11
N GLU A 184 -16.71 -0.99 12.88
CA GLU A 184 -15.50 -1.64 12.35
C GLU A 184 -14.30 -0.69 12.24
N GLN A 185 -14.51 0.63 12.18
CA GLN A 185 -13.41 1.58 12.22
C GLN A 185 -12.83 1.66 13.63
N CYS A 186 -11.57 1.22 13.80
CA CYS A 186 -10.81 1.37 15.04
C CYS A 186 -9.66 2.41 14.95
N GLY A 187 -9.32 2.87 13.74
CA GLY A 187 -8.32 3.92 13.53
C GLY A 187 -8.76 5.27 14.11
N PHE A 188 -7.84 5.95 14.80
CA PHE A 188 -8.03 7.32 15.32
C PHE A 188 -9.23 7.54 16.29
N ARG A 189 -9.82 6.48 16.84
CA ARG A 189 -10.90 6.54 17.86
C ARG A 189 -10.36 6.32 19.28
N PRO A 190 -10.91 6.96 20.32
CA PRO A 190 -10.47 6.74 21.70
C PRO A 190 -10.91 5.37 22.20
N GLY A 191 -10.06 4.66 22.93
CA GLY A 191 -10.41 3.37 23.56
C GLY A 191 -10.53 2.18 22.61
N ARG A 192 -10.37 2.36 21.29
CA ARG A 192 -10.25 1.28 20.29
C ARG A 192 -8.81 1.18 19.77
N GLY A 193 -8.40 0.01 19.32
CA GLY A 193 -7.08 -0.23 18.75
C GLY A 193 -6.98 -1.50 17.91
N THR A 194 -5.76 -1.85 17.51
CA THR A 194 -5.48 -3.05 16.70
C THR A 194 -5.70 -4.36 17.46
N VAL A 195 -5.71 -4.33 18.80
CA VAL A 195 -5.97 -5.50 19.64
C VAL A 195 -7.44 -5.96 19.51
N ASP A 196 -8.38 -5.02 19.44
CA ASP A 196 -9.82 -5.34 19.33
C ASP A 196 -10.14 -5.96 17.96
N GLN A 197 -9.50 -5.44 16.92
CA GLN A 197 -9.57 -5.99 15.56
C GLN A 197 -8.90 -7.37 15.47
N LEU A 198 -7.72 -7.55 16.06
CA LEU A 198 -7.04 -8.84 16.11
C LEU A 198 -7.85 -9.89 16.89
N TYR A 199 -8.48 -9.50 18.00
CA TYR A 199 -9.39 -10.36 18.75
C TYR A 199 -10.60 -10.76 17.91
N THR A 200 -11.24 -9.80 17.24
CA THR A 200 -12.39 -10.04 16.36
C THR A 200 -12.02 -11.01 15.23
N LEU A 201 -10.88 -10.80 14.57
CA LEU A 201 -10.36 -11.70 13.54
C LEU A 201 -10.10 -13.11 14.08
N ALA A 202 -9.45 -13.23 15.25
CA ALA A 202 -9.19 -14.52 15.89
C ALA A 202 -10.49 -15.27 16.25
N ARG A 203 -11.51 -14.57 16.76
CA ARG A 203 -12.85 -15.17 17.02
C ARG A 203 -13.50 -15.70 15.73
N VAL A 204 -13.39 -14.97 14.62
CA VAL A 204 -13.87 -15.44 13.31
C VAL A 204 -13.10 -16.68 12.84
N MET A 205 -11.77 -16.71 13.00
CA MET A 205 -10.94 -17.88 12.68
C MET A 205 -11.33 -19.12 13.48
N GLU A 206 -11.46 -18.99 14.80
CA GLU A 206 -11.83 -20.09 15.69
C GLU A 206 -13.23 -20.64 15.36
N GLY A 207 -14.22 -19.77 15.12
CA GLY A 207 -15.58 -20.19 14.76
C GLY A 207 -15.65 -20.92 13.41
N ALA A 208 -14.98 -20.41 12.37
CA ALA A 208 -14.96 -21.10 11.09
C ALA A 208 -14.22 -22.44 11.15
N TRP A 209 -13.16 -22.54 11.96
CA TRP A 209 -12.44 -23.79 12.21
C TRP A 209 -13.33 -24.84 12.89
N GLU A 210 -14.11 -24.46 13.90
CA GLU A 210 -15.07 -25.34 14.58
C GLU A 210 -16.10 -25.94 13.61
N PHE A 211 -16.62 -25.13 12.69
CA PHE A 211 -17.62 -25.56 11.70
C PHE A 211 -17.04 -25.98 10.34
N ALA A 212 -15.72 -26.17 10.25
CA ALA A 212 -14.98 -26.53 9.03
C ALA A 212 -15.35 -25.67 7.79
N GLN A 213 -15.59 -24.38 8.00
CA GLN A 213 -15.92 -23.42 6.93
C GLN A 213 -14.63 -22.80 6.35
N PRO A 214 -14.55 -22.59 5.02
CA PRO A 214 -13.44 -21.87 4.43
C PRO A 214 -13.52 -20.38 4.77
N ILE A 215 -12.44 -19.82 5.32
CA ILE A 215 -12.22 -18.38 5.39
C ILE A 215 -11.41 -17.93 4.18
N HIS A 216 -11.76 -16.76 3.66
CA HIS A 216 -10.88 -15.96 2.81
C HIS A 216 -10.65 -14.62 3.52
N MET A 217 -9.40 -14.19 3.59
CA MET A 217 -9.02 -12.88 4.14
C MET A 217 -8.44 -12.02 3.02
N CYS A 218 -8.80 -10.74 3.01
CA CYS A 218 -8.18 -9.73 2.16
C CYS A 218 -7.65 -8.64 3.09
N PHE A 219 -6.36 -8.35 2.98
CA PHE A 219 -5.71 -7.24 3.68
C PHE A 219 -5.41 -6.18 2.63
N VAL A 220 -5.88 -4.96 2.86
CA VAL A 220 -5.63 -3.81 1.98
C VAL A 220 -4.67 -2.88 2.72
N ASP A 221 -3.43 -2.75 2.24
CA ASP A 221 -2.53 -1.67 2.65
C ASP A 221 -2.62 -0.54 1.62
N LEU A 222 -2.88 0.67 2.09
CA LEU A 222 -3.16 1.82 1.23
C LEU A 222 -1.87 2.63 1.05
N GLU A 223 -1.04 2.28 0.07
CA GLU A 223 0.08 3.14 -0.31
C GLU A 223 -0.45 4.40 -1.03
N LYS A 224 -0.06 5.58 -0.53
CA LYS A 224 -0.39 6.95 -1.02
C LYS A 224 -1.88 7.36 -0.91
N ALA A 225 -2.81 6.45 -1.17
CA ALA A 225 -4.21 6.48 -0.73
C ALA A 225 -5.15 7.60 -1.25
N TYR A 226 -4.71 8.48 -2.17
CA TYR A 226 -5.51 9.59 -2.67
C TYR A 226 -5.22 9.93 -4.14
N ASP A 227 -5.45 9.00 -5.07
CA ASP A 227 -5.13 9.18 -6.51
C ASP A 227 -6.34 9.03 -7.48
N HIS A 228 -7.46 9.63 -7.07
CA HIS A 228 -8.36 10.40 -7.97
C HIS A 228 -9.00 9.74 -9.22
N SER A 229 -9.33 8.44 -9.22
CA SER A 229 -10.14 7.82 -10.27
C SER A 229 -11.17 6.83 -9.71
N GLU A 230 -12.46 6.93 -10.10
CA GLU A 230 -13.53 6.05 -9.58
C GLU A 230 -13.24 4.56 -9.79
N LEU A 231 -12.67 4.18 -10.94
CA LEU A 231 -12.30 2.79 -11.22
C LEU A 231 -11.09 2.36 -10.38
N ALA A 232 -10.10 3.24 -10.22
CA ALA A 232 -8.89 2.95 -9.48
C ALA A 232 -9.19 2.82 -7.97
N LEU A 233 -10.00 3.74 -7.42
CA LEU A 233 -10.57 3.66 -6.07
C LEU A 233 -11.42 2.39 -5.85
N MET A 234 -12.24 1.98 -6.84
CA MET A 234 -13.05 0.76 -6.74
C MET A 234 -12.21 -0.53 -6.76
N TYR A 235 -11.07 -0.53 -7.46
CA TYR A 235 -10.19 -1.71 -7.58
C TYR A 235 -8.91 -1.62 -6.74
N ASN A 236 -8.75 -0.56 -5.94
CA ASN A 236 -7.60 -0.28 -5.07
C ASN A 236 -6.27 -0.27 -5.86
N ASP A 237 -6.28 0.42 -7.02
CA ASP A 237 -5.18 0.60 -7.96
C ASP A 237 -4.59 -0.70 -8.61
N SER A 238 -4.93 -1.88 -8.12
CA SER A 238 -4.47 -3.18 -8.66
C SER A 238 -5.28 -3.65 -9.89
N SER A 239 -4.62 -3.82 -11.03
CA SER A 239 -5.20 -4.36 -12.29
C SER A 239 -6.57 -3.75 -12.64
N VAL A 240 -6.62 -2.41 -12.62
CA VAL A 240 -7.86 -1.61 -12.63
C VAL A 240 -8.74 -1.91 -13.85
N LEU A 241 -8.13 -2.05 -15.03
CA LEU A 241 -8.87 -2.27 -16.27
C LEU A 241 -9.27 -3.73 -16.43
N GLU A 242 -8.42 -4.69 -16.05
CA GLU A 242 -8.66 -6.12 -16.14
C GLU A 242 -9.80 -6.55 -15.21
N ASN A 243 -9.80 -6.01 -13.97
CA ASN A 243 -10.92 -6.15 -13.04
C ASN A 243 -12.20 -5.53 -13.60
N HIS A 244 -12.13 -4.37 -14.28
CA HIS A 244 -13.27 -3.76 -14.93
C HIS A 244 -13.81 -4.60 -16.11
N HIS A 245 -12.94 -5.11 -16.97
CA HIS A 245 -13.28 -5.98 -18.10
C HIS A 245 -13.99 -7.25 -17.62
N LEU A 246 -13.50 -7.87 -16.55
CA LEU A 246 -14.16 -9.00 -15.88
C LEU A 246 -15.53 -8.62 -15.31
N ALA A 247 -15.62 -7.50 -14.59
CA ALA A 247 -16.86 -7.05 -13.98
C ALA A 247 -17.95 -6.77 -15.03
N VAL A 248 -17.61 -6.04 -16.10
CA VAL A 248 -18.52 -5.75 -17.22
C VAL A 248 -18.91 -7.03 -17.96
N GLY A 249 -17.93 -7.86 -18.35
CA GLY A 249 -18.17 -9.10 -19.10
C GLY A 249 -19.11 -10.08 -18.37
N PHE A 250 -18.95 -10.23 -17.05
CA PHE A 250 -19.85 -11.07 -16.25
C PHE A 250 -21.18 -10.39 -15.87
N LYS A 251 -21.28 -9.06 -15.94
CA LYS A 251 -22.53 -8.30 -15.72
C LYS A 251 -23.45 -8.37 -16.95
N LEU A 252 -22.90 -8.26 -18.16
CA LEU A 252 -23.67 -8.33 -19.41
C LEU A 252 -24.43 -9.66 -19.58
N LEU A 253 -23.93 -10.77 -18.99
CA LEU A 253 -24.62 -12.06 -18.95
C LEU A 253 -25.94 -12.06 -18.17
N GLN A 254 -26.23 -10.99 -17.42
CA GLN A 254 -27.47 -10.81 -16.64
C GLN A 254 -28.53 -10.02 -17.42
N GLU A 255 -28.21 -9.51 -18.61
CA GLU A 255 -29.15 -8.85 -19.49
C GLU A 255 -30.08 -9.86 -20.20
N GLU A 256 -31.21 -9.37 -20.74
CA GLU A 256 -32.27 -10.23 -21.25
C GLU A 256 -31.78 -11.10 -22.43
N ASN A 257 -31.86 -12.42 -22.26
CA ASN A 257 -31.38 -13.44 -23.20
C ASN A 257 -29.83 -13.50 -23.40
N CYS A 258 -29.03 -12.84 -22.55
CA CYS A 258 -27.56 -12.80 -22.69
C CYS A 258 -26.79 -13.93 -21.97
N ASP A 259 -27.42 -14.75 -21.11
CA ASP A 259 -26.73 -15.84 -20.39
C ASP A 259 -26.40 -17.04 -21.30
N ILE A 260 -25.30 -16.93 -22.06
CA ILE A 260 -24.73 -18.03 -22.86
C ILE A 260 -24.30 -19.24 -22.01
N PHE A 261 -24.21 -19.10 -20.69
CA PHE A 261 -23.84 -20.16 -19.75
C PHE A 261 -25.04 -20.77 -19.01
N GLN A 262 -26.29 -20.43 -19.38
CA GLN A 262 -27.52 -20.97 -18.76
C GLN A 262 -27.57 -22.51 -18.75
N ASN A 263 -27.01 -23.17 -19.76
CA ASN A 263 -26.99 -24.63 -19.90
C ASN A 263 -25.80 -25.32 -19.20
N LEU A 264 -24.88 -24.56 -18.58
CA LEU A 264 -23.76 -25.13 -17.83
C LEU A 264 -24.16 -25.44 -16.39
N THR A 265 -23.74 -26.61 -15.87
CA THR A 265 -23.96 -26.95 -14.46
C THR A 265 -23.26 -25.96 -13.52
N LYS A 266 -23.75 -25.82 -12.28
CA LYS A 266 -23.16 -24.92 -11.26
C LYS A 266 -21.63 -25.11 -11.13
N LYS A 267 -21.15 -26.36 -11.12
CA LYS A 267 -19.71 -26.69 -11.06
C LYS A 267 -18.95 -26.23 -12.30
N GLN A 268 -19.52 -26.38 -13.49
CA GLN A 268 -18.91 -25.86 -14.73
C GLN A 268 -18.89 -24.33 -14.75
N ARG A 269 -19.95 -23.64 -14.32
CA ARG A 269 -19.98 -22.17 -14.22
C ARG A 269 -18.96 -21.64 -13.22
N GLN A 270 -18.79 -22.30 -12.06
CA GLN A 270 -17.75 -21.97 -11.09
C GLN A 270 -16.33 -22.17 -11.67
N SER A 271 -16.07 -23.31 -12.31
CA SER A 271 -14.77 -23.60 -12.93
C SER A 271 -14.43 -22.63 -14.07
N LEU A 272 -15.41 -22.34 -14.94
CA LEU A 272 -15.26 -21.38 -16.03
C LEU A 272 -15.02 -19.98 -15.49
N ARG A 273 -15.79 -19.53 -14.49
CA ARG A 273 -15.59 -18.21 -13.88
C ARG A 273 -14.20 -18.07 -13.27
N LYS A 274 -13.69 -19.09 -12.56
CA LYS A 274 -12.31 -19.04 -12.04
C LYS A 274 -11.29 -18.95 -13.19
N MET A 275 -11.34 -19.84 -14.17
CA MET A 275 -10.37 -19.83 -15.28
C MET A 275 -10.40 -18.50 -16.05
N VAL A 276 -11.57 -17.91 -16.30
CA VAL A 276 -11.67 -16.61 -16.99
C VAL A 276 -11.10 -15.46 -16.15
N ILE A 277 -11.31 -15.47 -14.83
CA ILE A 277 -10.69 -14.47 -13.93
C ILE A 277 -9.17 -14.65 -13.90
N ASP A 278 -8.68 -15.88 -13.70
CA ASP A 278 -7.26 -16.21 -13.67
C ASP A 278 -6.56 -15.77 -14.98
N ILE A 279 -7.23 -15.92 -16.13
CA ILE A 279 -6.71 -15.55 -17.46
C ILE A 279 -6.72 -14.03 -17.71
N VAL A 280 -7.82 -13.32 -17.45
CA VAL A 280 -7.89 -11.88 -17.76
C VAL A 280 -7.06 -11.05 -16.78
N LEU A 281 -6.93 -11.45 -15.51
CA LEU A 281 -5.99 -10.79 -14.58
C LEU A 281 -4.51 -11.00 -14.95
N ALA A 282 -4.22 -11.87 -15.92
CA ALA A 282 -2.88 -12.13 -16.46
C ALA A 282 -2.61 -11.44 -17.83
N THR A 283 -3.56 -10.65 -18.37
CA THR A 283 -3.25 -9.74 -19.50
C THR A 283 -2.68 -8.40 -19.04
N ASP A 284 -2.76 -8.11 -17.72
CA ASP A 284 -2.10 -6.98 -17.08
C ASP A 284 -0.58 -7.03 -17.34
N MET A 285 -0.08 -6.03 -18.06
CA MET A 285 1.32 -5.98 -18.49
C MET A 285 2.32 -5.94 -17.33
N SER A 286 1.94 -5.46 -16.13
CA SER A 286 2.81 -5.47 -14.94
C SER A 286 3.31 -6.88 -14.60
N LYS A 287 2.49 -7.90 -14.85
CA LYS A 287 2.74 -9.32 -14.53
C LYS A 287 3.48 -10.08 -15.62
N HIS A 288 3.77 -9.43 -16.76
CA HIS A 288 4.43 -10.04 -17.91
C HIS A 288 5.71 -10.81 -17.54
N MET A 289 6.56 -10.23 -16.68
CA MET A 289 7.83 -10.86 -16.30
C MET A 289 7.65 -12.08 -15.39
N ASN A 290 6.67 -12.05 -14.49
CA ASN A 290 6.35 -13.20 -13.62
C ASN A 290 5.81 -14.35 -14.49
N LEU A 291 4.84 -14.06 -15.37
CA LEU A 291 4.30 -15.03 -16.33
C LEU A 291 5.37 -15.65 -17.23
N LEU A 292 6.35 -14.84 -17.67
CA LEU A 292 7.48 -15.27 -18.48
C LEU A 292 8.50 -16.12 -17.70
N ALA A 293 8.77 -15.79 -16.43
CA ALA A 293 9.64 -16.57 -15.54
C ALA A 293 9.02 -17.94 -15.21
N ASP A 294 7.72 -17.96 -14.92
CA ASP A 294 6.93 -19.17 -14.71
C ASP A 294 6.94 -20.04 -15.99
N LEU A 295 6.71 -19.43 -17.16
CA LEU A 295 6.74 -20.12 -18.45
C LEU A 295 8.11 -20.74 -18.75
N LYS A 296 9.21 -20.05 -18.43
CA LYS A 296 10.58 -20.61 -18.56
C LYS A 296 10.79 -21.80 -17.63
N THR A 297 10.37 -21.69 -16.37
CA THR A 297 10.40 -22.80 -15.41
C THR A 297 9.58 -24.01 -15.88
N MET A 298 8.45 -23.77 -16.57
CA MET A 298 7.67 -24.83 -17.21
C MET A 298 8.37 -25.45 -18.42
N VAL A 299 9.05 -24.65 -19.25
CA VAL A 299 9.85 -25.15 -20.39
C VAL A 299 10.98 -26.05 -19.91
N GLU A 300 11.69 -25.68 -18.85
CA GLU A 300 12.77 -26.47 -18.24
C GLU A 300 12.26 -27.80 -17.67
N THR A 301 11.05 -27.79 -17.07
CA THR A 301 10.43 -28.97 -16.44
C THR A 301 9.49 -29.75 -17.37
N LYS A 302 9.40 -29.38 -18.66
CA LYS A 302 8.36 -29.87 -19.57
C LYS A 302 8.40 -31.38 -19.77
N LYS A 303 7.23 -32.02 -19.58
CA LYS A 303 7.03 -33.45 -19.83
C LYS A 303 6.27 -33.60 -21.14
N VAL A 304 6.79 -34.41 -22.06
CA VAL A 304 6.13 -34.72 -23.33
C VAL A 304 5.79 -36.19 -23.41
N THR A 305 4.64 -36.49 -24.02
CA THR A 305 4.27 -37.85 -24.43
C THR A 305 5.22 -38.38 -25.50
N SER A 306 5.20 -39.70 -25.74
CA SER A 306 5.88 -40.31 -26.90
C SER A 306 5.37 -39.82 -28.26
N SER A 307 4.25 -39.09 -28.28
CA SER A 307 3.68 -38.38 -29.44
C SER A 307 4.05 -36.89 -29.51
N GLY A 308 4.95 -36.39 -28.64
CA GLY A 308 5.38 -34.99 -28.59
C GLY A 308 4.42 -34.04 -27.85
N VAL A 309 3.15 -34.43 -27.66
CA VAL A 309 2.14 -33.64 -26.94
C VAL A 309 2.56 -33.42 -25.48
N LEU A 310 2.50 -32.16 -25.02
CA LEU A 310 2.79 -31.69 -23.67
C LEU A 310 1.85 -32.33 -22.62
N LEU A 311 2.40 -32.72 -21.47
CA LEU A 311 1.67 -33.26 -20.32
C LEU A 311 1.50 -32.17 -19.25
N LEU A 312 0.25 -31.87 -18.91
CA LEU A 312 -0.16 -30.85 -17.93
C LEU A 312 -1.14 -31.51 -16.93
N ASP A 313 -0.57 -32.18 -15.92
CA ASP A 313 -1.30 -33.15 -15.10
C ASP A 313 -2.20 -32.49 -14.03
N ASN A 314 -1.84 -31.28 -13.55
CA ASN A 314 -2.56 -30.59 -12.47
C ASN A 314 -3.33 -29.33 -12.97
N TYR A 315 -3.93 -28.53 -12.07
CA TYR A 315 -4.65 -27.29 -12.48
C TYR A 315 -3.70 -26.12 -12.77
N SER A 316 -2.65 -25.95 -11.96
CA SER A 316 -1.65 -24.88 -12.08
C SER A 316 -1.02 -24.89 -13.47
N ASP A 317 -0.45 -26.01 -13.90
CA ASP A 317 0.22 -26.11 -15.21
C ASP A 317 -0.73 -25.69 -16.35
N ARG A 318 -1.99 -26.12 -16.28
CA ARG A 318 -3.00 -25.84 -17.31
C ARG A 318 -3.47 -24.39 -17.29
N ILE A 319 -3.64 -23.77 -16.13
CA ILE A 319 -4.06 -22.36 -16.09
C ILE A 319 -2.91 -21.43 -16.49
N GLN A 320 -1.68 -21.75 -16.07
CA GLN A 320 -0.46 -21.02 -16.44
C GLN A 320 -0.20 -21.06 -17.96
N VAL A 321 -0.41 -22.20 -18.61
CA VAL A 321 -0.37 -22.30 -20.08
C VAL A 321 -1.50 -21.50 -20.73
N LEU A 322 -2.71 -21.49 -20.17
CA LEU A 322 -3.83 -20.72 -20.73
C LEU A 322 -3.65 -19.19 -20.56
N GLN A 323 -3.09 -18.76 -19.42
CA GLN A 323 -2.69 -17.36 -19.17
C GLN A 323 -1.65 -16.92 -20.20
N ASN A 324 -0.54 -17.66 -20.33
CA ASN A 324 0.50 -17.37 -21.32
C ASN A 324 -0.01 -17.47 -22.77
N MET A 325 -0.91 -18.40 -23.09
CA MET A 325 -1.51 -18.52 -24.43
C MET A 325 -2.32 -17.28 -24.81
N VAL A 326 -3.11 -16.73 -23.86
CA VAL A 326 -3.89 -15.52 -24.10
C VAL A 326 -3.00 -14.27 -24.08
N HIS A 327 -1.99 -14.22 -23.23
CA HIS A 327 -1.01 -13.13 -23.23
C HIS A 327 -0.19 -13.09 -24.53
N CYS A 328 0.26 -14.24 -25.03
CA CYS A 328 0.85 -14.35 -26.38
C CYS A 328 -0.13 -13.91 -27.46
N ALA A 329 -1.42 -14.26 -27.35
CA ALA A 329 -2.45 -13.87 -28.31
C ALA A 329 -2.74 -12.36 -28.32
N ASP A 330 -2.62 -11.66 -27.18
CA ASP A 330 -2.73 -10.21 -27.10
C ASP A 330 -1.46 -9.54 -27.66
N LEU A 331 -0.29 -9.98 -27.20
CA LEU A 331 1.04 -9.61 -27.70
C LEU A 331 1.40 -10.23 -29.06
N SER A 332 0.40 -10.63 -29.86
CA SER A 332 0.58 -11.29 -31.16
C SER A 332 0.63 -10.34 -32.35
N ASN A 333 0.52 -9.02 -32.14
CA ASN A 333 0.49 -8.07 -33.27
C ASN A 333 1.79 -8.07 -34.09
N PRO A 334 3.00 -8.10 -33.49
CA PRO A 334 4.26 -8.16 -34.23
C PRO A 334 4.54 -9.49 -34.94
N THR A 335 3.79 -10.55 -34.67
CA THR A 335 3.99 -11.88 -35.29
C THR A 335 3.09 -12.13 -36.50
N LYS A 336 2.34 -11.13 -36.94
CA LYS A 336 1.44 -11.22 -38.12
C LYS A 336 2.12 -10.72 -39.38
N PRO A 337 1.69 -11.16 -40.59
CA PRO A 337 2.15 -10.59 -41.84
C PRO A 337 2.13 -9.06 -41.83
N LEU A 338 3.25 -8.44 -42.23
CA LEU A 338 3.56 -7.00 -42.04
C LEU A 338 2.40 -6.03 -42.36
N GLN A 339 1.58 -6.32 -43.37
CA GLN A 339 0.41 -5.50 -43.73
C GLN A 339 -0.62 -5.39 -42.59
N LEU A 340 -0.80 -6.45 -41.78
CA LEU A 340 -1.66 -6.44 -40.60
C LEU A 340 -0.96 -5.79 -39.41
N TYR A 341 0.31 -6.15 -39.16
CA TYR A 341 1.07 -5.60 -38.04
C TYR A 341 1.12 -4.06 -38.11
N ARG A 342 1.45 -3.48 -39.26
CA ARG A 342 1.46 -2.02 -39.45
C ARG A 342 0.11 -1.36 -39.14
N GLN A 343 -1.02 -1.97 -39.49
CA GLN A 343 -2.34 -1.44 -39.15
C GLN A 343 -2.64 -1.49 -37.65
N TRP A 344 -2.01 -2.39 -36.90
CA TRP A 344 -2.06 -2.40 -35.43
C TRP A 344 -1.12 -1.35 -34.83
N THR A 345 0.10 -1.19 -35.37
CA THR A 345 1.01 -0.11 -34.99
C THR A 345 0.38 1.27 -35.19
N ASP A 346 -0.22 1.53 -36.35
CA ASP A 346 -0.90 2.80 -36.65
C ASP A 346 -2.00 3.11 -35.62
N ARG A 347 -2.75 2.09 -35.19
CA ARG A 347 -3.85 2.21 -34.20
C ARG A 347 -3.38 2.44 -32.77
N ILE A 348 -2.41 1.65 -32.29
CA ILE A 348 -1.92 1.81 -30.90
C ILE A 348 -1.19 3.14 -30.73
N MET A 349 -0.51 3.63 -31.77
CA MET A 349 0.05 4.98 -31.74
C MET A 349 -1.02 6.08 -31.77
N GLU A 350 -2.13 5.92 -32.52
CA GLU A 350 -3.28 6.83 -32.46
C GLU A 350 -3.88 6.90 -31.04
N GLU A 351 -4.00 5.75 -30.36
CA GLU A 351 -4.51 5.67 -28.99
C GLU A 351 -3.54 6.28 -27.96
N PHE A 352 -2.25 5.96 -28.02
CA PHE A 352 -1.20 6.56 -27.18
C PHE A 352 -1.11 8.08 -27.39
N PHE A 353 -1.18 8.57 -28.63
CA PHE A 353 -1.17 10.01 -28.89
C PHE A 353 -2.45 10.69 -28.38
N SER A 354 -3.60 10.01 -28.42
CA SER A 354 -4.85 10.47 -27.80
C SER A 354 -4.76 10.49 -26.26
N GLN A 355 -3.99 9.59 -25.64
CA GLN A 355 -3.66 9.68 -24.22
C GLN A 355 -2.72 10.87 -23.93
N GLY A 356 -1.62 11.02 -24.67
CA GLY A 356 -0.65 12.10 -24.46
C GLY A 356 -1.21 13.51 -24.69
N ASP A 357 -2.19 13.66 -25.59
CA ASP A 357 -2.94 14.90 -25.71
C ASP A 357 -3.82 15.18 -24.48
N ARG A 358 -4.49 14.16 -23.91
CA ARG A 358 -5.30 14.30 -22.68
C ARG A 358 -4.45 14.58 -21.44
N GLU A 359 -3.28 13.97 -21.32
CA GLU A 359 -2.29 14.23 -20.25
C GLU A 359 -1.81 15.69 -20.34
N ARG A 360 -1.44 16.13 -21.54
CA ARG A 360 -1.04 17.51 -21.83
C ARG A 360 -2.12 18.54 -21.54
N GLU A 361 -3.37 18.26 -21.92
CA GLU A 361 -4.53 19.13 -21.61
C GLU A 361 -4.78 19.25 -20.10
N ARG A 362 -4.43 18.21 -19.32
CA ARG A 362 -4.54 18.17 -17.86
C ARG A 362 -3.31 18.70 -17.12
N GLY A 363 -2.25 19.08 -17.83
CA GLY A 363 -0.99 19.51 -17.23
C GLY A 363 -0.21 18.40 -16.52
N MET A 364 -0.47 17.13 -16.88
CA MET A 364 0.25 15.97 -16.39
C MET A 364 1.57 15.79 -17.17
N GLU A 365 2.51 15.04 -16.60
CA GLU A 365 3.61 14.48 -17.38
C GLU A 365 3.04 13.56 -18.48
N ILE A 366 3.60 13.61 -19.68
CA ILE A 366 3.12 12.81 -20.81
C ILE A 366 3.77 11.44 -20.74
N SER A 367 2.95 10.39 -20.73
CA SER A 367 3.40 9.01 -20.59
C SER A 367 4.42 8.61 -21.67
N PRO A 368 5.34 7.68 -21.39
CA PRO A 368 6.26 7.13 -22.38
C PRO A 368 5.55 6.73 -23.67
N MET A 369 6.17 7.03 -24.81
CA MET A 369 5.64 6.82 -26.17
C MET A 369 4.40 7.66 -26.56
N CYS A 370 3.76 8.40 -25.63
CA CYS A 370 2.50 9.10 -25.88
C CYS A 370 2.65 10.52 -26.49
N ASP A 371 3.86 11.11 -26.51
CA ASP A 371 4.08 12.38 -27.23
C ASP A 371 4.36 12.19 -28.73
N LYS A 372 3.36 12.52 -29.55
CA LYS A 372 3.41 12.58 -31.02
C LYS A 372 4.45 13.56 -31.61
N HIS A 373 5.09 14.40 -30.80
CA HIS A 373 6.16 15.31 -31.24
C HIS A 373 7.57 14.76 -30.97
N ASN A 374 7.72 13.72 -30.14
CA ASN A 374 9.00 13.15 -29.73
C ASN A 374 9.11 11.63 -29.99
N ALA A 375 8.00 10.93 -30.21
CA ALA A 375 7.99 9.49 -30.46
C ALA A 375 8.63 9.11 -31.82
N SER A 376 9.58 8.16 -31.80
CA SER A 376 10.07 7.46 -33.00
C SER A 376 9.44 6.08 -33.04
N VAL A 377 8.33 5.95 -33.78
CA VAL A 377 7.50 4.74 -33.84
C VAL A 377 8.34 3.50 -34.18
N GLU A 378 9.25 3.62 -35.15
CA GLU A 378 10.07 2.52 -35.65
C GLU A 378 11.03 2.00 -34.58
N LYS A 379 11.65 2.91 -33.80
CA LYS A 379 12.49 2.53 -32.65
C LYS A 379 11.68 1.88 -31.53
N ASN A 380 10.50 2.44 -31.23
CA ASN A 380 9.62 1.93 -30.19
C ASN A 380 9.14 0.51 -30.53
N GLN A 381 8.78 0.22 -31.79
CA GLN A 381 8.42 -1.12 -32.23
C GLN A 381 9.60 -2.11 -32.14
N VAL A 382 10.81 -1.72 -32.55
CA VAL A 382 12.00 -2.57 -32.39
C VAL A 382 12.28 -2.89 -30.91
N GLY A 383 12.29 -1.89 -30.03
CA GLY A 383 12.51 -2.09 -28.60
C GLY A 383 11.41 -2.94 -27.93
N PHE A 384 10.16 -2.77 -28.33
CA PHE A 384 9.05 -3.59 -27.84
C PHE A 384 9.17 -5.07 -28.28
N ILE A 385 9.66 -5.32 -29.49
CA ILE A 385 9.98 -6.69 -29.91
C ILE A 385 11.16 -7.24 -29.11
N ASP A 386 12.28 -6.53 -29.05
CA ASP A 386 13.52 -6.99 -28.41
C ASP A 386 13.36 -7.29 -26.90
N TYR A 387 12.56 -6.51 -26.17
CA TYR A 387 12.45 -6.60 -24.70
C TYR A 387 11.20 -7.30 -24.17
N ILE A 388 10.11 -7.40 -24.96
CA ILE A 388 8.82 -7.94 -24.49
C ILE A 388 8.32 -9.08 -25.38
N VAL A 389 8.18 -8.83 -26.69
CA VAL A 389 7.46 -9.78 -27.57
C VAL A 389 8.34 -10.96 -28.00
N HIS A 390 9.61 -10.74 -28.33
CA HIS A 390 10.52 -11.83 -28.69
C HIS A 390 10.79 -12.77 -27.51
N PRO A 391 11.18 -12.31 -26.30
CA PRO A 391 11.44 -13.22 -25.17
C PRO A 391 10.23 -14.10 -24.81
N LEU A 392 9.01 -13.56 -24.95
CA LEU A 392 7.76 -14.30 -24.74
C LEU A 392 7.51 -15.35 -25.83
N TRP A 393 7.54 -14.94 -27.11
CA TRP A 393 7.27 -15.86 -28.22
C TRP A 393 8.37 -16.91 -28.42
N GLU A 394 9.62 -16.60 -28.09
CA GLU A 394 10.75 -17.54 -28.04
C GLU A 394 10.50 -18.63 -26.99
N THR A 395 10.17 -18.22 -25.75
CA THR A 395 9.83 -19.16 -24.66
C THR A 395 8.57 -19.99 -24.99
N TRP A 396 7.56 -19.38 -25.62
CA TRP A 396 6.36 -20.09 -26.06
C TRP A 396 6.68 -21.10 -27.17
N ALA A 397 7.50 -20.73 -28.15
CA ALA A 397 7.95 -21.62 -29.21
C ALA A 397 8.76 -22.79 -28.67
N ASP A 398 9.62 -22.57 -27.66
CA ASP A 398 10.30 -23.65 -26.95
C ASP A 398 9.30 -24.60 -26.27
N LEU A 399 8.22 -24.09 -25.65
CA LEU A 399 7.20 -24.95 -25.03
C LEU A 399 6.50 -25.86 -26.05
N VAL A 400 6.15 -25.33 -27.23
CA VAL A 400 5.39 -26.05 -28.27
C VAL A 400 6.23 -26.53 -29.46
N HIS A 401 7.55 -26.54 -29.35
CA HIS A 401 8.47 -26.77 -30.47
C HIS A 401 8.14 -28.06 -31.26
N PRO A 402 7.98 -27.99 -32.60
CA PRO A 402 8.33 -26.87 -33.49
C PRO A 402 7.14 -25.99 -33.91
N ASP A 403 5.95 -26.14 -33.31
CA ASP A 403 4.67 -25.70 -33.89
C ASP A 403 4.52 -24.17 -34.08
N ALA A 404 5.39 -23.36 -33.47
CA ALA A 404 5.39 -21.91 -33.56
C ALA A 404 6.53 -21.31 -34.43
N GLN A 405 7.34 -22.11 -35.12
CA GLN A 405 8.51 -21.60 -35.86
C GLN A 405 8.14 -20.53 -36.90
N ASP A 406 7.14 -20.78 -37.75
CA ASP A 406 6.64 -19.80 -38.74
C ASP A 406 6.23 -18.44 -38.12
N ILE A 407 5.88 -18.44 -36.83
CA ILE A 407 5.45 -17.26 -36.05
C ILE A 407 6.67 -16.46 -35.57
N LEU A 408 7.76 -17.13 -35.18
CA LEU A 408 9.05 -16.51 -34.88
C LEU A 408 9.73 -15.96 -36.15
N ASP A 409 9.77 -16.75 -37.22
CA ASP A 409 10.34 -16.32 -38.51
C ASP A 409 9.66 -15.01 -38.99
N THR A 410 8.32 -14.92 -38.85
CA THR A 410 7.55 -13.71 -39.16
C THR A 410 7.84 -12.54 -38.21
N LEU A 411 8.14 -12.81 -36.93
CA LEU A 411 8.50 -11.80 -35.94
C LEU A 411 9.88 -11.19 -36.24
N GLU A 412 10.86 -12.03 -36.59
CA GLU A 412 12.20 -11.61 -37.00
C GLU A 412 12.15 -10.75 -38.28
N ASP A 413 11.46 -11.22 -39.34
CA ASP A 413 11.23 -10.46 -40.59
C ASP A 413 10.63 -9.07 -40.33
N ASN A 414 9.61 -8.99 -39.47
CA ASN A 414 8.97 -7.73 -39.10
C ASN A 414 9.88 -6.81 -38.27
N ARG A 415 10.71 -7.39 -37.39
CA ARG A 415 11.69 -6.66 -36.56
C ARG A 415 12.84 -6.10 -37.40
N GLU A 416 13.35 -6.87 -38.37
CA GLU A 416 14.29 -6.36 -39.38
C GLU A 416 13.65 -5.27 -40.24
N TRP A 417 12.39 -5.42 -40.66
CA TRP A 417 11.71 -4.40 -41.45
C TRP A 417 11.63 -3.07 -40.69
N TYR A 418 11.12 -3.04 -39.46
CA TYR A 418 11.07 -1.81 -38.66
C TYR A 418 12.47 -1.25 -38.40
N GLN A 419 13.45 -2.10 -38.06
CA GLN A 419 14.86 -1.72 -37.91
C GLN A 419 15.43 -1.02 -39.15
N SER A 420 15.04 -1.44 -40.36
CA SER A 420 15.48 -0.86 -41.63
C SER A 420 14.81 0.49 -41.95
N THR A 421 13.64 0.76 -41.37
CA THR A 421 12.88 2.01 -41.60
C THR A 421 13.27 3.16 -40.66
N ILE A 422 14.00 2.88 -39.57
CA ILE A 422 14.53 3.91 -38.67
C ILE A 422 15.38 4.92 -39.46
N PRO A 423 15.06 6.23 -39.45
CA PRO A 423 15.81 7.23 -40.19
C PRO A 423 17.29 7.26 -39.78
N GLN A 424 18.19 7.11 -40.75
CA GLN A 424 19.63 7.28 -40.49
C GLN A 424 19.93 8.76 -40.20
N SER A 425 20.46 9.02 -39.01
CA SER A 425 21.02 10.33 -38.66
C SER A 425 22.03 10.78 -39.73
N PRO A 426 22.00 12.04 -40.18
CA PRO A 426 22.96 12.51 -41.17
C PRO A 426 24.39 12.35 -40.64
N SER A 427 25.23 11.66 -41.41
CA SER A 427 26.65 11.48 -41.08
C SER A 427 27.31 12.83 -40.86
N PRO A 428 28.11 13.04 -39.79
CA PRO A 428 28.82 14.29 -39.58
C PRO A 428 29.76 14.53 -40.76
N SER A 429 29.67 15.72 -41.37
CA SER A 429 30.53 16.12 -42.47
C SER A 429 31.99 16.15 -42.03
N LEU A 430 32.87 15.52 -42.83
CA LEU A 430 34.31 15.46 -42.57
C LEU A 430 35.01 16.81 -42.84
N ASP A 431 34.82 17.80 -41.96
CA ASP A 431 35.66 19.01 -41.86
C ASP A 431 35.39 19.79 -40.56
N GLU A 432 35.86 19.29 -39.40
CA GLU A 432 36.25 20.14 -38.25
C GLU A 432 37.22 19.40 -37.29
N PRO A 433 38.09 20.09 -36.53
CA PRO A 433 39.15 19.44 -35.75
C PRO A 433 38.65 18.72 -34.48
N GLN A 434 39.29 17.61 -34.14
CA GLN A 434 39.04 16.88 -32.89
C GLN A 434 39.64 17.63 -31.69
N ASP A 435 38.80 17.93 -30.69
CA ASP A 435 39.24 18.06 -29.29
C ASP A 435 38.61 16.94 -28.44
N GLY A 436 39.30 16.53 -27.39
CA GLY A 436 39.23 15.16 -26.89
C GLY A 436 38.47 14.98 -25.58
N THR A 437 37.16 14.73 -25.62
CA THR A 437 36.47 13.98 -24.56
C THR A 437 35.27 13.19 -25.10
N ARG A 438 35.34 11.85 -25.10
CA ARG A 438 34.19 10.96 -25.35
C ARG A 438 33.64 10.46 -24.02
N PRO A 439 32.34 10.65 -23.70
CA PRO A 439 31.68 9.82 -22.70
C PRO A 439 31.50 8.38 -23.23
N PRO A 440 31.58 7.34 -22.38
CA PRO A 440 31.35 5.96 -22.79
C PRO A 440 29.88 5.53 -22.60
N GLY A 441 29.36 4.75 -23.55
CA GLY A 441 28.33 3.73 -23.27
C GLY A 441 26.86 4.15 -23.34
N GLY A 442 26.34 4.23 -24.58
CA GLY A 442 24.99 3.84 -25.04
C GLY A 442 23.76 3.97 -24.12
N ASP A 443 22.72 4.62 -24.66
CA ASP A 443 21.37 4.68 -24.11
C ASP A 443 20.80 3.26 -23.91
N LYS A 444 20.86 2.76 -22.67
CA LYS A 444 20.04 1.62 -22.25
C LYS A 444 18.61 2.11 -22.07
N PHE A 445 17.73 1.77 -23.02
CA PHE A 445 16.30 1.91 -22.83
C PHE A 445 15.84 0.95 -21.73
N GLN A 446 15.63 1.48 -20.53
CA GLN A 446 15.06 0.76 -19.39
C GLN A 446 13.54 0.72 -19.56
N PHE A 447 13.02 -0.43 -19.96
CA PHE A 447 11.57 -0.68 -19.93
C PHE A 447 11.19 -0.94 -18.47
N GLU A 448 10.85 0.13 -17.74
CA GLU A 448 10.53 0.06 -16.31
C GLU A 448 9.12 -0.51 -16.10
N LEU A 449 9.01 -1.82 -16.25
CA LEU A 449 7.92 -2.58 -15.65
C LEU A 449 8.05 -2.45 -14.14
N THR A 450 7.04 -1.83 -13.52
CA THR A 450 6.87 -1.82 -12.07
C THR A 450 6.52 -3.22 -11.60
N LEU A 451 7.57 -4.01 -11.34
CA LEU A 451 7.44 -5.28 -10.64
C LEU A 451 7.04 -4.99 -9.19
N GLU A 452 5.74 -5.12 -8.92
CA GLU A 452 5.27 -5.32 -7.56
C GLU A 452 5.78 -6.69 -7.11
N GLU A 453 6.84 -6.70 -6.29
CA GLU A 453 7.38 -7.94 -5.72
C GLU A 453 6.32 -8.56 -4.80
N ASP A 454 5.68 -9.64 -5.27
CA ASP A 454 4.75 -10.46 -4.48
C ASP A 454 5.39 -10.83 -3.13
N GLY A 455 4.71 -10.46 -2.05
CA GLY A 455 5.26 -10.46 -0.69
C GLY A 455 5.38 -11.84 -0.03
N GLU A 456 6.01 -12.81 -0.69
CA GLU A 456 6.28 -14.14 -0.12
C GLU A 456 7.38 -14.09 0.95
N SER A 457 7.02 -13.59 2.15
CA SER A 457 7.84 -13.77 3.34
C SER A 457 7.67 -15.19 3.88
N ASP A 458 8.41 -16.14 3.31
CA ASP A 458 8.37 -17.54 3.69
C ASP A 458 8.73 -17.72 5.18
N THR A 459 7.86 -18.38 5.95
CA THR A 459 8.02 -18.47 7.40
C THR A 459 8.84 -19.70 7.77
N GLU A 460 10.11 -19.49 8.15
CA GLU A 460 10.99 -20.55 8.64
C GLU A 460 10.32 -21.38 9.75
N LYS A 461 10.17 -22.69 9.52
CA LYS A 461 9.79 -23.65 10.55
C LYS A 461 11.03 -24.27 11.16
N ASP A 462 11.37 -23.85 12.37
CA ASP A 462 12.30 -24.59 13.21
C ASP A 462 11.69 -25.96 13.61
N SER A 463 12.41 -27.03 13.28
CA SER A 463 12.18 -28.41 13.72
C SER A 463 13.44 -29.23 13.43
N GLY A 464 14.51 -28.94 14.17
CA GLY A 464 15.85 -29.45 13.88
C GLY A 464 16.06 -30.97 14.02
N SER A 465 17.19 -31.43 13.49
CA SER A 465 17.85 -32.71 13.78
C SER A 465 19.36 -32.52 13.63
N GLN A 466 20.16 -33.35 14.31
CA GLN A 466 21.61 -33.16 14.48
C GLN A 466 22.45 -33.73 13.31
N PRO A 467 23.74 -33.36 13.19
CA PRO A 467 24.46 -33.41 11.92
C PRO A 467 25.01 -34.80 11.56
N GLU A 468 25.27 -35.00 10.27
CA GLU A 468 26.12 -36.08 9.76
C GLU A 468 27.57 -35.58 9.58
N GLU A 469 28.49 -36.53 9.43
CA GLU A 469 29.94 -36.35 9.61
C GLU A 469 30.65 -36.07 8.27
N GLU A 470 31.62 -35.15 8.24
CA GLU A 470 32.59 -35.06 7.13
C GLU A 470 33.86 -35.86 7.50
N GLU A 471 34.15 -36.90 6.72
CA GLU A 471 35.40 -37.67 6.81
C GLU A 471 36.53 -36.93 6.07
N GLU A 472 37.57 -36.49 6.78
CA GLU A 472 38.90 -36.24 6.19
C GLU A 472 39.97 -37.05 6.94
N GLU A 473 41.03 -37.43 6.23
CA GLU A 473 41.87 -38.59 6.54
C GLU A 473 42.94 -38.35 7.64
N GLU A 474 43.19 -39.36 8.48
CA GLU A 474 44.34 -39.37 9.41
C GLU A 474 45.65 -39.73 8.67
N GLU A 475 46.73 -38.97 8.85
CA GLU A 475 48.08 -39.55 8.80
C GLU A 475 49.14 -38.79 9.67
N GLU A 476 49.71 -39.54 10.62
CA GLU A 476 51.04 -39.46 11.26
C GLU A 476 51.62 -38.18 11.94
N GLU A 477 51.59 -38.25 13.30
CA GLU A 477 52.76 -38.27 14.21
C GLU A 477 53.40 -37.02 14.91
N GLU A 478 53.75 -37.31 16.18
CA GLU A 478 54.86 -36.81 17.02
C GLU A 478 54.89 -35.38 17.65
N ASN A 479 54.87 -35.39 19.00
CA ASN A 479 55.75 -34.63 19.93
C ASN A 479 55.81 -33.08 19.85
N SER A 480 55.58 -32.31 20.92
CA SER A 480 55.71 -32.62 22.37
C SER A 480 55.35 -31.40 23.26
N CYS A 481 55.28 -31.60 24.59
CA CYS A 481 55.66 -30.66 25.67
C CYS A 481 55.02 -29.24 25.77
N THR A 482 54.56 -28.76 26.94
CA THR A 482 54.31 -29.37 28.27
C THR A 482 53.45 -28.42 29.13
N ASP A 483 52.82 -28.96 30.18
CA ASP A 483 52.49 -28.34 31.49
C ASP A 483 52.17 -26.81 31.59
N SER A 484 51.12 -26.36 32.30
CA SER A 484 50.52 -27.00 33.47
C SER A 484 49.21 -26.32 33.95
N LYS A 485 48.22 -27.14 34.36
CA LYS A 485 47.45 -27.07 35.63
C LYS A 485 46.52 -25.84 35.90
N THR A 486 45.38 -25.98 36.60
CA THR A 486 44.90 -27.10 37.46
C THR A 486 43.38 -27.07 37.74
N LEU A 487 42.78 -28.27 37.86
CA LEU A 487 41.46 -28.65 38.46
C LEU A 487 40.16 -28.02 37.86
N CYS A 488 39.10 -28.78 37.53
CA CYS A 488 38.18 -29.64 38.34
C CYS A 488 37.20 -28.81 39.21
N THR A 489 35.93 -29.16 39.41
CA THR A 489 35.05 -30.30 39.01
C THR A 489 33.60 -29.77 39.04
N GLN A 490 32.68 -30.09 38.11
CA GLN A 490 31.94 -31.35 37.91
C GLN A 490 30.84 -31.60 38.97
N ASP A 491 29.62 -31.92 38.49
CA ASP A 491 28.44 -32.50 39.16
C ASP A 491 27.68 -31.61 40.20
N SER A 492 26.37 -31.37 40.07
CA SER A 492 25.17 -32.22 40.32
C SER A 492 24.89 -32.42 41.83
N GLU A 493 23.65 -32.39 42.36
CA GLU A 493 22.31 -32.41 41.74
C GLU A 493 21.22 -31.89 42.73
N SER A 494 20.04 -31.54 42.21
CA SER A 494 18.69 -31.71 42.81
C SER A 494 18.24 -31.09 44.17
N THR A 495 17.02 -30.50 44.09
CA THR A 495 15.90 -30.45 45.07
C THR A 495 15.81 -29.46 46.26
N GLU A 496 14.62 -28.84 46.31
CA GLU A 496 13.78 -28.46 47.46
C GLU A 496 13.96 -27.13 48.24
N ILE A 497 12.82 -26.66 48.76
CA ILE A 497 12.51 -25.32 49.33
C ILE A 497 11.92 -25.54 50.73
N PRO A 498 12.37 -24.83 51.78
CA PRO A 498 11.42 -23.95 52.50
C PRO A 498 11.97 -22.71 53.22
N LEU A 499 11.20 -21.61 53.10
CA LEU A 499 10.78 -20.63 54.14
C LEU A 499 11.77 -19.66 54.84
N ASP A 500 11.23 -18.45 55.05
CA ASP A 500 11.53 -17.38 56.03
C ASP A 500 12.93 -16.70 55.99
N GLU A 501 13.11 -15.43 56.39
CA GLU A 501 12.29 -14.56 57.27
C GLU A 501 12.28 -13.06 56.81
N GLN A 502 11.48 -12.23 57.50
CA GLN A 502 11.04 -10.82 57.25
C GLN A 502 12.19 -9.76 57.28
N VAL A 503 12.06 -8.43 57.00
CA VAL A 503 11.01 -7.35 56.98
C VAL A 503 11.41 -6.34 55.85
N GLY A 504 10.62 -5.41 55.25
CA GLY A 504 9.26 -4.83 55.44
C GLY A 504 8.70 -4.30 54.10
N GLU A 505 7.69 -3.43 53.96
CA GLU A 505 7.13 -2.30 54.78
C GLU A 505 7.97 -1.00 54.71
N ASP A 506 7.41 0.21 54.47
CA ASP A 506 5.99 0.64 54.49
C ASP A 506 5.31 0.81 53.09
N ASP A 507 3.96 0.81 53.09
CA ASP A 507 3.05 0.92 51.94
C ASP A 507 2.40 2.32 51.79
N ASP A 508 1.52 2.47 50.78
CA ASP A 508 0.21 3.16 50.90
C ASP A 508 -0.64 2.85 49.63
N ASP A 509 -1.79 2.20 49.80
CA ASP A 509 -2.67 1.68 48.72
C ASP A 509 -3.86 2.62 48.37
N GLU A 510 -4.48 2.39 47.21
CA GLU A 510 -5.80 2.93 46.84
C GLU A 510 -6.87 1.84 46.94
N GLU A 511 -7.82 1.94 47.88
CA GLU A 511 -8.98 1.02 47.98
C GLU A 511 -10.20 1.51 47.16
N GLU A 512 -10.89 0.58 46.50
CA GLU A 512 -12.25 0.77 45.96
C GLU A 512 -13.31 0.36 47.01
N GLU A 513 -14.35 1.17 47.21
CA GLU A 513 -15.56 0.73 47.93
C GLU A 513 -16.70 0.34 46.97
N VAL A 514 -17.23 -0.86 47.14
CA VAL A 514 -18.50 -1.34 46.57
C VAL A 514 -19.42 -1.76 47.71
N ILE A 515 -20.68 -1.30 47.70
CA ILE A 515 -21.66 -1.60 48.76
C ILE A 515 -22.98 -2.06 48.15
N GLU A 516 -23.47 -3.24 48.57
CA GLU A 516 -24.78 -3.79 48.19
C GLU A 516 -25.81 -3.78 49.35
N VAL A 517 -27.04 -3.37 48.99
CA VAL A 517 -28.37 -3.90 49.40
C VAL A 517 -28.71 -4.13 50.90
N GLY A 518 -29.88 -3.62 51.33
CA GLY A 518 -30.44 -3.86 52.68
C GLY A 518 -31.94 -3.57 52.90
N GLU A 519 -32.82 -4.39 52.30
CA GLU A 519 -34.23 -4.66 52.69
C GLU A 519 -35.31 -3.54 52.73
N THR A 520 -36.56 -3.91 53.09
CA THR A 520 -37.85 -3.30 52.67
C THR A 520 -38.76 -2.89 53.87
N PRO A 521 -39.84 -2.08 53.72
CA PRO A 521 -41.16 -2.67 53.39
C PRO A 521 -42.24 -1.79 52.68
N CYS A 522 -42.99 -2.44 51.78
CA CYS A 522 -44.45 -2.36 51.52
C CYS A 522 -45.26 -1.04 51.70
N SER A 523 -45.87 -0.54 50.60
CA SER A 523 -47.28 -0.06 50.60
C SER A 523 -47.93 -0.10 49.20
N GLN A 524 -49.23 -0.37 49.14
CA GLN A 524 -50.15 -0.32 47.97
C GLN A 524 -51.49 0.28 48.45
N PRO A 525 -52.48 0.59 47.56
CA PRO A 525 -52.42 1.21 46.24
C PRO A 525 -53.41 2.41 46.14
N CYS A 526 -53.67 2.97 44.96
CA CYS A 526 -54.89 3.75 44.66
C CYS A 526 -55.27 3.65 43.16
N VAL A 527 -56.57 3.84 42.84
CA VAL A 527 -57.20 3.52 41.54
C VAL A 527 -58.24 4.58 41.15
N VAL A 528 -58.30 4.93 39.85
CA VAL A 528 -59.44 5.48 39.06
C VAL A 528 -59.13 5.06 37.60
N GLU A 529 -59.84 4.17 36.91
CA GLU A 529 -61.22 4.23 36.33
C GLU A 529 -61.30 5.23 35.13
N GLU A 530 -61.40 4.70 33.89
CA GLU A 530 -62.58 4.75 32.96
C GLU A 530 -62.61 6.06 32.11
N ASP A 531 -63.06 6.16 30.84
CA ASP A 531 -63.70 5.29 29.83
C ASP A 531 -62.87 5.32 28.51
N VAL A 532 -62.92 4.45 27.48
CA VAL A 532 -64.00 3.82 26.68
C VAL A 532 -64.79 4.78 25.76
N VAL A 533 -64.71 4.57 24.45
CA VAL A 533 -65.79 4.67 23.43
C VAL A 533 -65.26 4.14 22.09
N GLU A 534 -66.13 3.48 21.31
CA GLU A 534 -65.83 2.85 20.00
C GLU A 534 -66.37 3.72 18.82
N GLU A 535 -66.69 3.07 17.70
CA GLU A 535 -67.28 3.59 16.45
C GLU A 535 -66.28 4.29 15.48
N GLY A 536 -66.21 3.90 14.20
CA GLY A 536 -66.94 2.83 13.51
C GLY A 536 -66.36 2.44 12.15
N GLU A 537 -66.89 1.36 11.59
CA GLU A 537 -66.56 0.79 10.28
C GLU A 537 -67.27 1.53 9.15
N GLU A 538 -66.74 1.47 7.92
CA GLU A 538 -67.58 1.44 6.71
C GLU A 538 -66.86 0.71 5.57
N GLU A 539 -67.60 -0.16 4.86
CA GLU A 539 -67.14 -0.98 3.73
C GLU A 539 -67.65 -0.40 2.40
N GLU A 540 -66.89 -0.58 1.31
CA GLU A 540 -67.42 -0.73 -0.06
C GLU A 540 -66.29 -1.37 -0.92
N GLU A 541 -66.35 -2.69 -1.17
CA GLU A 541 -67.00 -3.38 -2.30
C GLU A 541 -66.09 -3.55 -3.53
N THR A 542 -66.46 -4.47 -4.43
CA THR A 542 -65.56 -5.05 -5.46
C THR A 542 -66.27 -5.31 -6.79
N CYS A 543 -65.46 -5.67 -7.81
CA CYS A 543 -65.87 -6.28 -9.10
C CYS A 543 -66.46 -5.32 -10.17
N PRO A 544 -66.46 -5.71 -11.47
CA PRO A 544 -65.45 -6.49 -12.20
C PRO A 544 -65.15 -5.95 -13.63
N ASP A 545 -64.34 -6.71 -14.37
CA ASP A 545 -64.03 -6.67 -15.82
C ASP A 545 -65.01 -5.94 -16.77
N THR A 546 -64.46 -5.09 -17.66
CA THR A 546 -64.64 -5.24 -19.13
C THR A 546 -63.56 -4.50 -19.94
#